data_AF-A0A2M4BUQ0-F1
#
_entry.id   AF-A0A2M4BUQ0-F1
#
_cell.length_a   1.000
_cell.length_b   1.000
_cell.length_c   1.000
_cell.angle_alpha   90.00
_cell.angle_beta   90.00
_cell.angle_gamma   90.00
#
_symmetry.space_group_name_H-M   'P 1'
#
loop_
_entity.id
_entity.type
_entity.pdbx_description
1 polymer ?
#
loop_
_entity_poly.entity_id
_entity_poly.type
_entity_poly.pdbx_seq_one_letter_code
_entity_poly.pdbx_strand_id
1 'polypeptide(L)'
;MLTSELVQLVLLFGSGSIFFLFVVLGIVLKVTTTAFPKIVRHKDEQLYRDPITGENHRFPSLDDEPTLELSVIVPAFDEEKRLPIMLDECLEYLETRAKAKKDFTYEVIVVSDGSRDRTVEVTLEYAKKLGTDKLRVLALVENRGKGGAVRMGMLSSRGRFLLFADADGATKFADYAKLEQSMAQLSGDDWHRDALAIGSRAHLEQDATAKRTLFRTILMHGFHLLVWTFAVKRVRDTQCGFKLLTRSAARKLFLVMHVERWAFDVELLFIAQSYRMPIEEIAVNWTEIEGSKLTPFWSWLQMGRDLMLIWFRYAIGAWQLKREHSN
;
A
#
# COMPACT_ATOMS: atom_id res chain seq x y z
N MET A 1 43.53 25.81 24.44
CA MET A 1 44.15 24.55 23.97
C MET A 1 43.52 23.33 24.64
N LEU A 2 43.49 23.22 25.98
CA LEU A 2 42.82 22.09 26.66
C LEU A 2 41.34 21.89 26.31
N THR A 3 40.60 22.97 26.05
CA THR A 3 39.17 22.89 25.70
C THR A 3 38.92 22.35 24.29
N SER A 4 39.80 22.60 23.32
CA SER A 4 39.65 22.08 21.96
C SER A 4 40.02 20.60 21.86
N GLU A 5 41.03 20.15 22.60
CA GLU A 5 41.43 18.74 22.65
C GLU A 5 40.38 17.88 23.35
N LEU A 6 39.80 18.36 24.46
CA LEU A 6 38.71 17.65 25.14
C LEU A 6 37.46 17.51 24.25
N VAL A 7 37.11 18.57 23.50
CA VAL A 7 36.01 18.52 22.52
C VAL A 7 36.32 17.54 21.39
N GLN A 8 37.54 17.54 20.84
CA GLN A 8 37.95 16.57 19.83
C GLN A 8 37.91 15.13 20.34
N LEU A 9 38.35 14.90 21.57
CA LEU A 9 38.35 13.58 22.21
C LEU A 9 36.91 13.08 22.45
N VAL A 10 36.02 13.94 22.94
CA VAL A 10 34.59 13.61 23.13
C VAL A 10 33.90 13.34 21.78
N LEU A 11 34.20 14.12 20.74
CA LEU A 11 33.67 13.88 19.39
C LEU A 11 34.20 12.57 18.80
N LEU A 12 35.47 12.23 19.03
CA LEU A 12 36.09 11.02 18.50
C LEU A 12 35.60 9.75 19.21
N PHE A 13 35.54 9.75 20.56
CA PHE A 13 34.95 8.63 21.31
C PHE A 13 33.43 8.53 21.14
N GLY A 14 32.75 9.67 21.03
CA GLY A 14 31.31 9.72 20.74
C GLY A 14 30.99 9.14 19.37
N SER A 15 31.73 9.54 18.33
CA SER A 15 31.56 9.01 16.97
C SER A 15 31.93 7.53 16.86
N GLY A 16 33.01 7.10 17.53
CA GLY A 16 33.38 5.68 17.61
C GLY A 16 32.31 4.81 18.29
N SER A 17 31.71 5.31 19.38
CA SER A 17 30.63 4.61 20.09
C SER A 17 29.36 4.51 19.25
N ILE A 18 29.00 5.59 18.55
CA ILE A 18 27.85 5.60 17.62
C ILE A 18 28.09 4.61 16.48
N PHE A 19 29.27 4.63 15.87
CA PHE A 19 29.61 3.68 14.80
C PHE A 19 29.53 2.23 15.28
N PHE A 20 30.09 1.93 16.46
CA PHE A 20 30.00 0.60 17.06
C PHE A 20 28.54 0.17 17.29
N LEU A 21 27.68 1.05 17.82
CA LEU A 21 26.26 0.79 17.98
C LEU A 21 25.56 0.51 16.64
N PHE A 22 25.89 1.25 15.58
CA PHE A 22 25.36 0.99 14.23
C PHE A 22 25.79 -0.36 13.68
N VAL A 23 27.05 -0.75 13.87
CA VAL A 23 27.56 -2.07 13.45
C VAL A 23 26.87 -3.19 14.21
N VAL A 24 26.76 -3.07 15.54
CA VAL A 24 26.05 -4.03 16.39
C VAL A 24 24.58 -4.13 15.97
N LEU A 25 23.90 -3.00 15.77
CA LEU A 25 22.52 -2.98 15.29
C LEU A 25 22.39 -3.67 13.92
N GLY A 26 23.32 -3.43 13.00
CA GLY A 26 23.36 -4.08 11.69
C GLY A 26 23.51 -5.60 11.80
N ILE A 27 24.42 -6.08 12.65
CA ILE A 27 24.61 -7.52 12.91
C ILE A 27 23.35 -8.12 13.51
N VAL A 28 22.79 -7.49 14.56
CA VAL A 28 21.57 -7.96 15.22
C VAL A 28 20.42 -8.05 14.22
N LEU A 29 20.18 -7.01 13.42
CA LEU A 29 19.13 -7.03 12.41
C LEU A 29 19.37 -8.14 11.39
N LYS A 30 20.58 -8.29 10.85
CA LYS A 30 20.88 -9.32 9.84
C LYS A 30 20.70 -10.75 10.37
N VAL A 31 20.96 -10.99 11.65
CA VAL A 31 20.80 -12.31 12.28
C VAL A 31 19.35 -12.57 12.69
N THR A 32 18.60 -11.53 13.08
CA THR A 32 17.23 -11.69 13.62
C THR A 32 16.13 -11.56 12.57
N THR A 33 16.41 -10.95 11.41
CA THR A 33 15.42 -10.80 10.33
C THR A 33 15.56 -11.89 9.28
N THR A 34 14.44 -12.34 8.72
CA THR A 34 14.47 -13.15 7.51
C THR A 34 14.73 -12.30 6.27
N ALA A 35 15.42 -12.89 5.29
CA ALA A 35 15.72 -12.22 4.01
C ALA A 35 14.47 -11.91 3.19
N PHE A 36 13.43 -12.74 3.32
CA PHE A 36 12.14 -12.62 2.65
C PHE A 36 11.02 -12.56 3.70
N PRO A 37 9.87 -11.94 3.36
CA PRO A 37 8.75 -11.85 4.28
C PRO A 37 8.12 -13.22 4.52
N LYS A 38 7.69 -13.46 5.76
CA LYS A 38 6.83 -14.61 6.08
C LYS A 38 5.38 -14.20 5.86
N ILE A 39 4.81 -14.60 4.74
CA ILE A 39 3.40 -14.34 4.43
C ILE A 39 2.56 -15.43 5.09
N VAL A 40 1.85 -15.08 6.16
CA VAL A 40 0.93 -15.99 6.85
C VAL A 40 -0.44 -15.92 6.17
N ARG A 41 -1.06 -17.07 5.89
CA ARG A 41 -2.45 -17.14 5.39
C ARG A 41 -3.18 -18.27 6.11
N HIS A 42 -4.20 -17.93 6.90
CA HIS A 42 -5.02 -18.91 7.60
C HIS A 42 -5.92 -19.67 6.61
N LYS A 43 -6.43 -20.84 7.02
CA LYS A 43 -7.33 -21.64 6.17
C LYS A 43 -8.59 -20.87 5.78
N ASP A 44 -9.16 -20.13 6.74
CA ASP A 44 -10.38 -19.34 6.52
C ASP A 44 -10.14 -18.17 5.56
N GLU A 45 -8.92 -17.63 5.53
CA GLU A 45 -8.51 -16.55 4.60
C GLU A 45 -8.23 -17.05 3.17
N GLN A 46 -8.29 -18.36 2.93
CA GLN A 46 -8.26 -18.92 1.58
C GLN A 46 -9.64 -18.94 0.94
N LEU A 47 -10.69 -18.65 1.71
CA LEU A 47 -12.08 -18.78 1.30
C LEU A 47 -12.80 -17.44 1.36
N TYR A 48 -13.77 -17.22 0.47
CA TYR A 48 -14.82 -16.22 0.63
C TYR A 48 -16.18 -16.90 0.66
N ARG A 49 -17.10 -16.30 1.43
CA ARG A 49 -18.47 -16.78 1.56
C ARG A 49 -19.35 -16.11 0.53
N ASP A 50 -20.16 -16.90 -0.16
CA ASP A 50 -21.29 -16.40 -0.94
C ASP A 50 -22.49 -16.16 0.00
N PRO A 51 -22.96 -14.91 0.17
CA PRO A 51 -24.08 -14.61 1.05
C PRO A 51 -25.45 -15.03 0.49
N ILE A 52 -25.53 -15.43 -0.79
CA ILE A 52 -26.76 -15.91 -1.43
C ILE A 52 -26.91 -17.42 -1.18
N THR A 53 -25.89 -18.20 -1.50
CA THR A 53 -25.92 -19.68 -1.37
C THR A 53 -25.49 -20.15 0.03
N GLY A 54 -24.68 -19.35 0.72
CA GLY A 54 -24.04 -19.72 1.99
C GLY A 54 -22.78 -20.56 1.83
N GLU A 55 -22.38 -20.89 0.60
CA GLU A 55 -21.21 -21.70 0.30
C GLU A 55 -19.90 -20.92 0.44
N ASN A 56 -18.80 -21.63 0.67
CA ASN A 56 -17.47 -21.06 0.71
C ASN A 56 -16.69 -21.45 -0.53
N HIS A 57 -16.12 -20.47 -1.23
CA HIS A 57 -15.33 -20.66 -2.44
C HIS A 57 -13.89 -20.24 -2.20
N ARG A 58 -12.94 -20.87 -2.88
CA ARG A 58 -11.53 -20.48 -2.79
C ARG A 58 -11.27 -19.18 -3.51
N PHE A 59 -10.48 -18.30 -2.89
CA PHE A 59 -9.87 -17.19 -3.62
C PHE A 59 -8.88 -17.73 -4.67
N PRO A 60 -8.80 -17.09 -5.85
CA PRO A 60 -7.78 -17.38 -6.84
C PRO A 60 -6.41 -16.87 -6.37
N SER A 61 -5.36 -17.31 -7.06
CA SER A 61 -4.00 -16.85 -6.86
C SER A 61 -3.64 -15.74 -7.85
N LEU A 62 -2.73 -14.87 -7.46
CA LEU A 62 -2.09 -13.91 -8.37
C LEU A 62 -1.20 -14.58 -9.42
N ASP A 63 -0.85 -15.86 -9.21
CA ASP A 63 -0.14 -16.69 -10.20
C ASP A 63 -1.06 -17.25 -11.30
N ASP A 64 -2.39 -17.23 -11.11
CA ASP A 64 -3.34 -17.67 -12.13
C ASP A 64 -3.42 -16.66 -13.29
N GLU A 65 -3.85 -17.10 -14.47
CA GLU A 65 -4.19 -16.20 -15.58
C GLU A 65 -5.36 -15.27 -15.17
N PRO A 66 -5.31 -13.97 -15.49
CA PRO A 66 -6.37 -13.05 -15.10
C PRO A 66 -7.67 -13.36 -15.86
N THR A 67 -8.78 -13.33 -15.15
CA THR A 67 -10.13 -13.56 -15.71
C THR A 67 -10.97 -12.30 -15.81
N LEU A 68 -10.48 -11.17 -15.28
CA LEU A 68 -11.16 -9.87 -15.28
C LEU A 68 -10.19 -8.77 -15.73
N GLU A 69 -10.73 -7.62 -16.15
CA GLU A 69 -9.91 -6.45 -16.46
C GLU A 69 -9.33 -5.81 -15.18
N LEU A 70 -10.18 -5.55 -14.19
CA LEU A 70 -9.82 -4.80 -12.99
C LEU A 70 -10.19 -5.54 -11.70
N SER A 71 -9.26 -5.61 -10.75
CA SER A 71 -9.58 -5.88 -9.35
C SER A 71 -9.35 -4.63 -8.52
N VAL A 72 -10.36 -4.19 -7.77
CA VAL A 72 -10.25 -3.11 -6.78
C VAL A 72 -10.12 -3.73 -5.40
N ILE A 73 -9.05 -3.39 -4.69
CA ILE A 73 -8.71 -3.90 -3.36
C ILE A 73 -8.92 -2.78 -2.36
N VAL A 74 -9.79 -3.04 -1.38
CA VAL A 74 -10.20 -2.07 -0.37
C VAL A 74 -9.85 -2.61 1.02
N PRO A 75 -8.73 -2.20 1.64
CA PRO A 75 -8.44 -2.55 3.02
C PRO A 75 -9.35 -1.78 3.97
N ALA A 76 -10.02 -2.49 4.87
CA ALA A 76 -10.96 -1.91 5.82
C ALA A 76 -10.68 -2.43 7.24
N PHE A 77 -10.58 -1.52 8.21
CA PHE A 77 -10.49 -1.86 9.64
C PHE A 77 -11.40 -0.96 10.46
N ASP A 78 -12.47 -1.54 10.99
CA ASP A 78 -13.54 -0.83 11.69
C ASP A 78 -14.09 0.38 10.88
N GLU A 79 -14.60 0.10 9.68
CA GLU A 79 -15.05 1.06 8.68
C GLU A 79 -16.55 0.99 8.39
N GLU A 80 -17.38 0.39 9.26
CA GLU A 80 -18.82 0.16 9.00
C GLU A 80 -19.60 1.41 8.56
N LYS A 81 -19.13 2.61 8.94
CA LYS A 81 -19.77 3.90 8.63
C LYS A 81 -19.25 4.56 7.36
N ARG A 82 -17.96 4.42 7.05
CA ARG A 82 -17.31 5.12 5.92
C ARG A 82 -17.29 4.28 4.66
N LEU A 83 -17.14 2.96 4.82
CA LEU A 83 -17.08 2.01 3.72
C LEU A 83 -18.32 2.07 2.80
N PRO A 84 -19.58 2.16 3.29
CA PRO A 84 -20.75 2.26 2.42
C PRO A 84 -20.68 3.44 1.43
N ILE A 85 -20.28 4.61 1.91
CA ILE A 85 -20.19 5.84 1.10
C ILE A 85 -19.17 5.66 -0.03
N MET A 86 -18.02 5.07 0.30
CA MET A 86 -16.99 4.77 -0.69
C MET A 86 -17.47 3.71 -1.69
N LEU A 87 -18.08 2.62 -1.19
CA LEU A 87 -18.58 1.53 -2.05
C LEU A 87 -19.66 2.02 -3.01
N ASP A 88 -20.58 2.88 -2.57
CA ASP A 88 -21.64 3.42 -3.43
C ASP A 88 -21.04 4.17 -4.62
N GLU A 89 -20.08 5.09 -4.39
CA GLU A 89 -19.42 5.86 -5.47
C GLU A 89 -18.54 4.97 -6.37
N CYS A 90 -17.80 4.03 -5.76
CA CYS A 90 -16.99 3.05 -6.47
C CYS A 90 -17.84 2.20 -7.42
N LEU A 91 -18.91 1.60 -6.90
CA LEU A 91 -19.77 0.69 -7.65
C LEU A 91 -20.57 1.42 -8.72
N GLU A 92 -21.06 2.63 -8.44
CA GLU A 92 -21.71 3.48 -9.45
C GLU A 92 -20.78 3.74 -10.64
N TYR A 93 -19.53 4.12 -10.37
CA TYR A 93 -18.53 4.36 -11.40
C TYR A 93 -18.22 3.09 -12.21
N LEU A 94 -17.94 1.97 -11.53
CA LEU A 94 -17.55 0.72 -12.18
C LEU A 94 -18.69 0.09 -12.98
N GLU A 95 -19.93 0.12 -12.49
CA GLU A 95 -21.11 -0.35 -13.24
C GLU A 95 -21.36 0.52 -14.48
N THR A 96 -21.17 1.83 -14.38
CA THR A 96 -21.29 2.74 -15.53
C THR A 96 -20.26 2.40 -16.60
N ARG A 97 -19.01 2.13 -16.20
CA ARG A 97 -17.94 1.69 -17.09
C ARG A 97 -18.22 0.34 -17.75
N ALA A 98 -18.66 -0.64 -16.98
CA ALA A 98 -19.00 -1.98 -17.49
C ALA A 98 -20.17 -1.95 -18.49
N LYS A 99 -21.15 -1.06 -18.28
CA LYS A 99 -22.24 -0.83 -19.25
C LYS A 99 -21.76 -0.14 -20.53
N ALA A 100 -20.80 0.77 -20.42
CA ALA A 100 -20.27 1.52 -21.56
C ALA A 100 -19.27 0.73 -22.41
N LYS A 101 -18.48 -0.17 -21.81
CA LYS A 101 -17.46 -0.99 -22.49
C LYS A 101 -17.65 -2.46 -22.11
N LYS A 102 -18.11 -3.28 -23.06
CA LYS A 102 -18.43 -4.70 -22.83
C LYS A 102 -17.27 -5.52 -22.26
N ASP A 103 -16.04 -5.19 -22.66
CA ASP A 103 -14.83 -5.90 -22.21
C ASP A 103 -14.33 -5.40 -20.84
N PHE A 104 -14.90 -4.32 -20.30
CA PHE A 104 -14.56 -3.83 -18.97
C PHE A 104 -15.29 -4.68 -17.92
N THR A 105 -14.56 -5.65 -17.37
CA THR A 105 -15.03 -6.51 -16.27
C THR A 105 -14.25 -6.21 -15.01
N TYR A 106 -14.92 -6.23 -13.87
CA TYR A 106 -14.28 -5.85 -12.61
C TYR A 106 -14.74 -6.70 -11.44
N GLU A 107 -13.95 -6.63 -10.38
CA GLU A 107 -14.37 -7.02 -9.04
C GLU A 107 -13.90 -6.03 -7.99
N VAL A 108 -14.58 -6.00 -6.86
CA VAL A 108 -14.17 -5.33 -5.64
C VAL A 108 -13.91 -6.39 -4.57
N ILE A 109 -12.73 -6.37 -3.97
CA ILE A 109 -12.35 -7.20 -2.83
C ILE A 109 -12.19 -6.28 -1.64
N VAL A 110 -13.16 -6.30 -0.73
CA VAL A 110 -13.01 -5.65 0.57
C VAL A 110 -12.26 -6.61 1.48
N VAL A 111 -11.12 -6.15 1.99
CA VAL A 111 -10.29 -6.91 2.92
C VAL A 111 -10.53 -6.36 4.32
N SER A 112 -11.33 -7.05 5.12
CA SER A 112 -11.54 -6.69 6.52
C SER A 112 -10.34 -7.17 7.34
N ASP A 113 -9.56 -6.23 7.86
CA ASP A 113 -8.30 -6.46 8.57
C ASP A 113 -8.54 -6.78 10.06
N GLY A 114 -9.32 -7.84 10.32
CA GLY A 114 -9.72 -8.23 11.67
C GLY A 114 -10.64 -7.22 12.35
N SER A 115 -11.58 -6.61 11.59
CA SER A 115 -12.57 -5.68 12.13
C SER A 115 -13.39 -6.30 13.26
N ARG A 116 -13.79 -5.47 14.22
CA ARG A 116 -14.63 -5.84 15.37
C ARG A 116 -16.03 -5.23 15.31
N ASP A 117 -16.24 -4.30 14.37
CA ASP A 117 -17.52 -3.69 14.08
C ASP A 117 -18.27 -4.44 12.96
N ARG A 118 -19.33 -3.85 12.40
CA ARG A 118 -20.13 -4.49 11.35
C ARG A 118 -19.54 -4.41 9.94
N THR A 119 -18.24 -4.13 9.78
CA THR A 119 -17.61 -3.96 8.45
C THR A 119 -17.86 -5.15 7.53
N VAL A 120 -17.73 -6.38 8.04
CA VAL A 120 -17.91 -7.60 7.25
C VAL A 120 -19.37 -7.78 6.85
N GLU A 121 -20.30 -7.61 7.80
CA GLU A 121 -21.73 -7.74 7.59
C GLU A 121 -22.24 -6.74 6.56
N VAL A 122 -21.88 -5.47 6.72
CA VAL A 122 -22.20 -4.40 5.76
C VAL A 122 -21.72 -4.79 4.36
N THR A 123 -20.49 -5.26 4.23
CA THR A 123 -19.96 -5.66 2.93
C THR A 123 -20.70 -6.86 2.33
N LEU A 124 -21.06 -7.85 3.14
CA LEU A 124 -21.84 -9.01 2.70
C LEU A 124 -23.25 -8.61 2.21
N GLU A 125 -23.85 -7.55 2.76
CA GLU A 125 -25.12 -7.01 2.26
C GLU A 125 -24.98 -6.45 0.83
N TYR A 126 -23.85 -5.82 0.50
CA TYR A 126 -23.54 -5.40 -0.88
C TYR A 126 -23.30 -6.60 -1.80
N ALA A 127 -22.48 -7.57 -1.35
CA ALA A 127 -22.20 -8.79 -2.11
C ALA A 127 -23.48 -9.59 -2.42
N LYS A 128 -24.44 -9.63 -1.49
CA LYS A 128 -25.74 -10.27 -1.69
C LYS A 128 -26.57 -9.63 -2.80
N LYS A 129 -26.44 -8.31 -2.99
CA LYS A 129 -27.15 -7.56 -4.04
C LYS A 129 -26.47 -7.67 -5.41
N LEU A 130 -25.14 -7.67 -5.45
CA LEU A 130 -24.35 -7.64 -6.68
C LEU A 130 -23.91 -9.02 -7.19
N GLY A 131 -23.88 -10.02 -6.31
CA GLY A 131 -23.25 -11.31 -6.55
C GLY A 131 -21.74 -11.30 -6.27
N THR A 132 -21.22 -12.46 -5.88
CA THR A 132 -19.80 -12.65 -5.55
C THR A 132 -18.86 -12.56 -6.75
N ASP A 133 -19.39 -12.50 -7.97
CA ASP A 133 -18.58 -12.21 -9.15
C ASP A 133 -18.09 -10.77 -9.18
N LYS A 134 -18.83 -9.83 -8.61
CA LYS A 134 -18.48 -8.41 -8.59
C LYS A 134 -17.95 -7.92 -7.25
N LEU A 135 -18.40 -8.50 -6.13
CA LEU A 135 -17.95 -8.06 -4.81
C LEU A 135 -17.72 -9.24 -3.87
N ARG A 136 -16.50 -9.32 -3.32
CA ARG A 136 -16.06 -10.38 -2.41
C ARG A 136 -15.49 -9.80 -1.12
N VAL A 137 -15.62 -10.56 -0.03
CA VAL A 137 -15.08 -10.19 1.28
C VAL A 137 -13.96 -11.14 1.65
N LEU A 138 -12.78 -10.60 1.92
CA LEU A 138 -11.68 -11.32 2.55
C LEU A 138 -11.59 -10.87 4.01
N ALA A 139 -12.12 -11.69 4.93
CA ALA A 139 -12.03 -11.43 6.35
C ALA A 139 -10.73 -12.04 6.91
N LEU A 140 -9.80 -11.19 7.33
CA LEU A 140 -8.57 -11.63 7.98
C LEU A 140 -8.85 -12.03 9.43
N VAL A 141 -8.17 -13.08 9.89
CA VAL A 141 -8.35 -13.64 11.24
C VAL A 141 -7.90 -12.65 12.32
N GLU A 142 -6.88 -11.86 12.02
CA GLU A 142 -6.32 -10.85 12.92
C GLU A 142 -5.93 -9.59 12.16
N ASN A 143 -5.80 -8.48 12.89
CA ASN A 143 -5.33 -7.22 12.34
C ASN A 143 -3.82 -7.27 12.04
N ARG A 144 -3.47 -7.18 10.75
CA ARG A 144 -2.08 -7.15 10.26
C ARG A 144 -1.62 -5.73 9.95
N GLY A 145 -2.57 -4.83 9.75
CA GLY A 145 -2.37 -3.47 9.28
C GLY A 145 -2.67 -3.34 7.79
N LYS A 146 -2.80 -2.07 7.37
CA LYS A 146 -3.19 -1.68 6.00
C LYS A 146 -2.38 -2.39 4.91
N GLY A 147 -1.05 -2.42 5.00
CA GLY A 147 -0.20 -3.10 4.02
C GLY A 147 -0.39 -4.62 3.99
N GLY A 148 -0.66 -5.24 5.14
CA GLY A 148 -1.02 -6.66 5.23
C GLY A 148 -2.36 -6.93 4.54
N ALA A 149 -3.38 -6.12 4.82
CA ALA A 149 -4.68 -6.22 4.17
C ALA A 149 -4.60 -6.01 2.65
N VAL A 150 -3.88 -4.97 2.19
CA VAL A 150 -3.64 -4.74 0.75
C VAL A 150 -2.91 -5.93 0.13
N ARG A 151 -1.83 -6.44 0.75
CA ARG A 151 -1.12 -7.63 0.26
C ARG A 151 -2.07 -8.81 0.08
N MET A 152 -2.89 -9.12 1.09
CA MET A 152 -3.78 -10.28 1.05
C MET A 152 -4.87 -10.13 -0.02
N GLY A 153 -5.41 -8.92 -0.22
CA GLY A 153 -6.33 -8.64 -1.31
C GLY A 153 -5.69 -8.77 -2.69
N MET A 154 -4.48 -8.22 -2.86
CA MET A 154 -3.72 -8.31 -4.11
C MET A 154 -3.44 -9.77 -4.49
N LEU A 155 -3.01 -10.58 -3.52
CA LEU A 155 -2.73 -12.02 -3.72
C LEU A 155 -3.98 -12.88 -3.96
N SER A 156 -5.19 -12.31 -3.86
CA SER A 156 -6.48 -13.01 -3.99
C SER A 156 -7.31 -12.56 -5.20
N SER A 157 -6.70 -11.79 -6.10
CA SER A 157 -7.36 -11.03 -7.16
C SER A 157 -7.33 -11.69 -8.54
N ARG A 158 -8.35 -11.42 -9.35
CA ARG A 158 -8.57 -11.97 -10.70
C ARG A 158 -8.19 -11.02 -11.84
N GLY A 159 -7.97 -9.74 -11.55
CA GLY A 159 -7.77 -8.69 -12.54
C GLY A 159 -6.43 -8.74 -13.25
N ARG A 160 -6.42 -8.26 -14.51
CA ARG A 160 -5.21 -7.88 -15.25
C ARG A 160 -4.51 -6.68 -14.62
N PHE A 161 -5.32 -5.73 -14.15
CA PHE A 161 -4.86 -4.57 -13.39
C PHE A 161 -5.47 -4.60 -11.99
N LEU A 162 -4.68 -4.13 -11.02
CA LEU A 162 -5.04 -4.17 -9.61
C LEU A 162 -4.97 -2.75 -9.04
N LEU A 163 -6.11 -2.22 -8.65
CA LEU A 163 -6.23 -0.93 -7.99
C LEU A 163 -6.36 -1.16 -6.49
N PHE A 164 -5.49 -0.58 -5.68
CA PHE A 164 -5.77 -0.41 -4.25
C PHE A 164 -6.37 0.99 -4.00
N ALA A 165 -7.49 1.04 -3.29
CA ALA A 165 -8.20 2.26 -2.90
C ALA A 165 -8.52 2.28 -1.39
N ASP A 166 -8.33 3.42 -0.71
CA ASP A 166 -8.69 3.58 0.71
C ASP A 166 -10.20 3.47 0.95
N ALA A 167 -10.58 2.85 2.07
CA ALA A 167 -11.98 2.57 2.43
C ALA A 167 -12.79 3.81 2.85
N ASP A 168 -12.14 4.96 3.06
CA ASP A 168 -12.79 6.18 3.54
C ASP A 168 -13.45 7.03 2.44
N GLY A 169 -13.23 6.70 1.17
CA GLY A 169 -13.77 7.46 0.03
C GLY A 169 -13.13 8.83 -0.15
N ALA A 170 -11.93 9.04 0.40
CA ALA A 170 -11.23 10.31 0.27
C ALA A 170 -10.81 10.62 -1.17
N THR A 171 -10.51 9.60 -1.98
CA THR A 171 -10.20 9.75 -3.41
C THR A 171 -11.42 9.41 -4.27
N LYS A 172 -11.70 10.18 -5.33
CA LYS A 172 -12.82 9.93 -6.23
C LYS A 172 -12.50 8.85 -7.27
N PHE A 173 -13.40 7.88 -7.46
CA PHE A 173 -13.20 6.82 -8.45
C PHE A 173 -13.21 7.33 -9.89
N ALA A 174 -13.80 8.50 -10.15
CA ALA A 174 -13.66 9.17 -11.45
C ALA A 174 -12.19 9.34 -11.89
N ASP A 175 -11.25 9.49 -10.96
CA ASP A 175 -9.82 9.61 -11.27
C ASP A 175 -9.15 8.30 -11.69
N TYR A 176 -9.83 7.15 -11.54
CA TYR A 176 -9.37 5.89 -12.11
C TYR A 176 -9.08 6.02 -13.61
N ALA A 177 -9.90 6.77 -14.36
CA ALA A 177 -9.68 6.99 -15.80
C ALA A 177 -8.29 7.59 -16.11
N LYS A 178 -7.76 8.45 -15.23
CA LYS A 178 -6.43 9.04 -15.41
C LYS A 178 -5.33 8.00 -15.15
N LEU A 179 -5.49 7.17 -14.11
CA LEU A 179 -4.56 6.09 -13.80
C LEU A 179 -4.58 5.02 -14.91
N GLU A 180 -5.76 4.67 -15.42
CA GLU A 180 -5.94 3.74 -16.55
C GLU A 180 -5.24 4.25 -17.81
N GLN A 181 -5.41 5.53 -18.15
CA GLN A 181 -4.73 6.15 -19.29
C GLN A 181 -3.20 6.14 -19.14
N SER A 182 -2.68 6.44 -17.95
CA SER A 182 -1.24 6.35 -17.66
C SER A 182 -0.75 4.90 -17.74
N MET A 183 -1.51 3.95 -17.20
CA MET A 183 -1.17 2.53 -17.25
C MET A 183 -1.06 2.02 -18.69
N ALA A 184 -1.98 2.44 -19.56
CA ALA A 184 -1.92 2.14 -20.99
C ALA A 184 -0.64 2.67 -21.65
N GLN A 185 -0.17 3.87 -21.28
CA GLN A 185 1.07 4.44 -21.80
C GLN A 185 2.32 3.71 -21.27
N LEU A 186 2.33 3.32 -20.00
CA LEU A 186 3.48 2.66 -19.36
C LEU A 186 3.63 1.20 -19.79
N SER A 187 2.51 0.49 -19.94
CA SER A 187 2.50 -0.96 -20.17
C SER A 187 2.01 -1.37 -21.57
N GLY A 188 1.40 -0.47 -22.35
CA GLY A 188 0.76 -0.83 -23.62
C GLY A 188 -0.45 -1.75 -23.43
N ASP A 189 -1.14 -1.63 -22.29
CA ASP A 189 -2.23 -2.52 -21.83
C ASP A 189 -1.83 -3.99 -21.62
N ASP A 190 -0.52 -4.26 -21.59
CA ASP A 190 0.05 -5.58 -21.35
C ASP A 190 0.35 -5.77 -19.87
N TRP A 191 -0.46 -6.58 -19.19
CA TRP A 191 -0.31 -6.87 -17.77
C TRP A 191 0.96 -7.64 -17.43
N HIS A 192 1.66 -8.23 -18.40
CA HIS A 192 2.97 -8.87 -18.21
C HIS A 192 4.10 -7.85 -18.06
N ARG A 193 3.88 -6.60 -18.44
CA ARG A 193 4.86 -5.53 -18.25
C ARG A 193 4.67 -4.89 -16.89
N ASP A 194 5.72 -4.90 -16.08
CA ASP A 194 5.69 -4.29 -14.76
C ASP A 194 5.46 -2.78 -14.90
N ALA A 195 4.40 -2.22 -14.31
CA ALA A 195 4.17 -0.77 -14.26
C ALA A 195 3.26 -0.37 -13.09
N LEU A 196 3.40 0.87 -12.63
CA LEU A 196 2.59 1.47 -11.57
C LEU A 196 2.13 2.87 -11.98
N ALA A 197 0.83 3.14 -11.85
CA ALA A 197 0.25 4.48 -11.89
C ALA A 197 -0.27 4.82 -10.50
N ILE A 198 0.31 5.84 -9.86
CA ILE A 198 0.01 6.20 -8.48
C ILE A 198 -0.69 7.55 -8.39
N GLY A 199 -1.78 7.60 -7.63
CA GLY A 199 -2.44 8.84 -7.30
C GLY A 199 -1.55 9.74 -6.45
N SER A 200 -1.78 11.05 -6.52
CA SER A 200 -1.01 12.04 -5.79
C SER A 200 -1.83 13.24 -5.38
N ARG A 201 -1.62 13.64 -4.14
CA ARG A 201 -2.16 14.84 -3.50
C ARG A 201 -1.14 15.97 -3.47
N ALA A 202 0.05 15.81 -4.07
CA ALA A 202 1.13 16.79 -4.00
C ALA A 202 0.71 18.18 -4.50
N HIS A 203 -0.23 18.24 -5.45
CA HIS A 203 -0.79 19.50 -5.95
C HIS A 203 -1.67 20.24 -4.93
N LEU A 204 -2.19 19.54 -3.90
CA LEU A 204 -3.00 20.10 -2.81
C LEU A 204 -2.15 20.57 -1.62
N GLU A 205 -0.86 20.25 -1.61
CA GLU A 205 0.03 20.57 -0.48
C GLU A 205 0.15 22.07 -0.23
N GLN A 206 0.11 22.89 -1.28
CA GLN A 206 0.23 24.35 -1.16
C GLN A 206 -0.95 24.94 -0.38
N ASP A 207 -2.18 24.54 -0.75
CA ASP A 207 -3.40 24.99 -0.09
C ASP A 207 -3.54 24.44 1.34
N ALA A 208 -3.07 23.21 1.57
CA ALA A 208 -3.07 22.60 2.90
C ALA A 208 -2.03 23.23 3.84
N THR A 209 -0.85 23.58 3.34
CA THR A 209 0.24 24.19 4.13
C THR A 209 -0.14 25.59 4.61
N ALA A 210 -0.87 26.36 3.80
CA ALA A 210 -1.35 27.69 4.16
C ALA A 210 -2.28 27.70 5.40
N LYS A 211 -2.91 26.57 5.73
CA LYS A 211 -3.87 26.43 6.84
C LYS A 211 -3.30 25.75 8.08
N ARG A 212 -2.04 25.29 8.07
CA ARG A 212 -1.43 24.48 9.14
C ARG A 212 -0.53 25.30 10.08
N THR A 213 -0.37 24.79 11.30
CA THR A 213 0.58 25.36 12.26
C THR A 213 2.03 25.11 11.81
N LEU A 214 2.94 26.04 12.13
CA LEU A 214 4.35 25.97 11.76
C LEU A 214 5.02 24.64 12.14
N PHE A 215 4.68 24.08 13.31
CA PHE A 215 5.20 22.80 13.76
C PHE A 215 4.83 21.63 12.83
N ARG A 216 3.56 21.58 12.37
CA ARG A 216 3.10 20.56 11.42
C ARG A 216 3.78 20.70 10.06
N THR A 217 4.05 21.93 9.64
CA THR A 217 4.79 22.22 8.39
C THR A 217 6.23 21.72 8.46
N ILE A 218 6.93 21.97 9.57
CA ILE A 218 8.30 21.46 9.79
C ILE A 218 8.34 19.93 9.78
N LEU A 219 7.40 19.29 10.49
CA LEU A 219 7.32 17.83 10.53
C LEU A 219 7.07 17.22 9.14
N MET A 220 6.17 17.81 8.36
CA MET A 220 5.89 17.38 6.98
C MET A 220 7.14 17.48 6.10
N HIS A 221 7.83 18.62 6.08
CA HIS A 221 9.05 18.78 5.29
C HIS A 221 10.17 17.85 5.75
N GLY A 222 10.32 17.63 7.07
CA GLY A 222 11.26 16.65 7.61
C GLY A 222 10.96 15.23 7.15
N PHE A 223 9.68 14.84 7.14
CA PHE A 223 9.26 13.54 6.63
C PHE A 223 9.52 13.39 5.13
N HIS A 224 9.19 14.40 4.32
CA HIS A 224 9.50 14.40 2.89
C HIS A 224 11.01 14.28 2.64
N LEU A 225 11.84 14.98 3.43
CA LEU A 225 13.29 14.86 3.35
C LEU A 225 13.78 13.44 3.68
N LEU A 226 13.22 12.79 4.71
CA LEU A 226 13.56 11.41 5.05
C LEU A 226 13.17 10.43 3.93
N VAL A 227 11.95 10.52 3.42
CA VAL A 227 11.47 9.67 2.32
C VAL A 227 12.34 9.87 1.07
N TRP A 228 12.62 11.11 0.71
CA TRP A 228 13.45 11.44 -0.45
C TRP A 228 14.89 10.95 -0.30
N THR A 229 15.47 11.07 0.90
CA THR A 229 16.86 10.66 1.16
C THR A 229 17.01 9.14 1.18
N PHE A 230 16.07 8.44 1.82
CA PHE A 230 16.24 7.05 2.19
C PHE A 230 15.34 6.05 1.48
N ALA A 231 14.27 6.49 0.80
CA ALA A 231 13.31 5.57 0.22
C ALA A 231 13.03 5.82 -1.26
N VAL A 232 12.36 6.92 -1.61
CA VAL A 232 11.79 7.11 -2.95
C VAL A 232 12.10 8.50 -3.46
N LYS A 233 12.90 8.59 -4.54
CA LYS A 233 13.40 9.89 -5.05
C LYS A 233 12.53 10.54 -6.12
N ARG A 234 11.69 9.75 -6.79
CA ARG A 234 10.94 10.17 -8.01
C ARG A 234 9.44 10.31 -7.79
N VAL A 235 8.95 10.05 -6.59
CA VAL A 235 7.54 10.12 -6.23
C VAL A 235 7.41 11.17 -5.13
N ARG A 236 6.53 12.16 -5.31
CA ARG A 236 6.30 13.19 -4.30
C ARG A 236 5.36 12.69 -3.21
N ASP A 237 4.21 12.16 -3.59
CA ASP A 237 3.22 11.59 -2.67
C ASP A 237 3.27 10.06 -2.68
N THR A 238 4.11 9.51 -1.80
CA THR A 238 4.25 8.05 -1.68
C THR A 238 3.02 7.39 -1.04
N GLN A 239 2.23 8.13 -0.26
CA GLN A 239 1.23 7.57 0.67
C GLN A 239 -0.21 7.77 0.23
N CYS A 240 -0.45 8.22 -1.00
CA CYS A 240 -1.80 8.29 -1.56
C CYS A 240 -2.39 6.88 -1.68
N GLY A 241 -3.53 6.61 -1.03
CA GLY A 241 -4.20 5.31 -1.08
C GLY A 241 -5.03 5.09 -2.33
N PHE A 242 -4.47 5.38 -3.50
CA PHE A 242 -5.10 5.16 -4.80
C PHE A 242 -4.01 4.80 -5.82
N LYS A 243 -3.72 3.50 -5.99
CA LYS A 243 -2.58 3.02 -6.79
C LYS A 243 -2.98 1.87 -7.69
N LEU A 244 -2.75 2.01 -8.99
CA LEU A 244 -3.00 1.01 -10.02
C LEU A 244 -1.70 0.31 -10.40
N LEU A 245 -1.70 -1.02 -10.39
CA LEU A 245 -0.56 -1.85 -10.72
C LEU A 245 -0.94 -2.85 -11.80
N THR A 246 0.01 -3.21 -12.66
CA THR A 246 -0.13 -4.42 -13.48
C THR A 246 -0.05 -5.67 -12.60
N ARG A 247 -0.70 -6.76 -13.03
CA ARG A 247 -0.65 -8.05 -12.34
C ARG A 247 0.78 -8.57 -12.15
N SER A 248 1.64 -8.42 -13.17
CA SER A 248 3.08 -8.76 -13.07
C SER A 248 3.80 -7.97 -11.98
N ALA A 249 3.62 -6.64 -11.94
CA ALA A 249 4.20 -5.79 -10.92
C ALA A 249 3.69 -6.18 -9.52
N ALA A 250 2.38 -6.32 -9.35
CA ALA A 250 1.79 -6.72 -8.07
C ALA A 250 2.39 -8.05 -7.57
N ARG A 251 2.55 -9.04 -8.46
CA ARG A 251 3.15 -10.34 -8.13
C ARG A 251 4.58 -10.20 -7.60
N LYS A 252 5.42 -9.39 -8.25
CA LYS A 252 6.81 -9.19 -7.81
C LYS A 252 6.92 -8.41 -6.51
N LEU A 253 6.07 -7.40 -6.33
CA LEU A 253 6.14 -6.47 -5.21
C LEU A 253 5.57 -7.07 -3.91
N PHE A 254 4.36 -7.62 -3.97
CA PHE A 254 3.64 -8.07 -2.77
C PHE A 254 4.19 -9.38 -2.17
N LEU A 255 5.00 -10.12 -2.94
CA LEU A 255 5.72 -11.31 -2.47
C LEU A 255 7.03 -11.00 -1.71
N VAL A 256 7.58 -9.79 -1.84
CA VAL A 256 8.88 -9.43 -1.24
C VAL A 256 8.81 -8.27 -0.24
N MET A 257 7.72 -7.49 -0.26
CA MET A 257 7.46 -6.45 0.74
C MET A 257 7.40 -7.05 2.14
N HIS A 258 8.02 -6.40 3.14
CA HIS A 258 8.04 -6.86 4.53
C HIS A 258 7.05 -6.11 5.44
N VAL A 259 6.82 -4.84 5.17
CA VAL A 259 6.03 -3.93 6.01
C VAL A 259 4.54 -4.16 5.77
N GLU A 260 3.79 -4.40 6.85
CA GLU A 260 2.34 -4.63 6.79
C GLU A 260 1.52 -3.44 7.32
N ARG A 261 2.16 -2.43 7.89
CA ARG A 261 1.48 -1.25 8.49
C ARG A 261 1.65 0.00 7.61
N TRP A 262 1.50 1.18 8.20
CA TRP A 262 1.42 2.47 7.49
C TRP A 262 2.55 2.80 6.52
N ALA A 263 3.77 2.30 6.75
CA ALA A 263 4.93 2.56 5.89
C ALA A 263 5.02 1.61 4.67
N PHE A 264 4.05 0.72 4.46
CA PHE A 264 4.09 -0.27 3.37
C PHE A 264 4.18 0.38 1.99
N ASP A 265 3.45 1.47 1.75
CA ASP A 265 3.47 2.19 0.47
C ASP A 265 4.89 2.66 0.10
N VAL A 266 5.66 3.07 1.11
CA VAL A 266 7.01 3.56 0.92
C VAL A 266 7.96 2.41 0.58
N GLU A 267 7.82 1.27 1.27
CA GLU A 267 8.58 0.07 0.93
C GLU A 267 8.21 -0.45 -0.47
N LEU A 268 6.92 -0.49 -0.79
CA LEU A 268 6.40 -0.93 -2.08
C LEU A 268 7.04 -0.14 -3.23
N LEU A 269 7.06 1.20 -3.11
CA LEU A 269 7.67 2.09 -4.10
C LEU A 269 9.20 1.99 -4.11
N PHE A 270 9.85 1.79 -2.96
CA PHE A 270 11.29 1.52 -2.89
C PHE A 270 11.65 0.24 -3.66
N ILE A 271 10.89 -0.83 -3.48
CA ILE A 271 11.07 -2.10 -4.19
C ILE A 271 10.84 -1.90 -5.70
N ALA A 272 9.76 -1.21 -6.09
CA ALA A 272 9.45 -0.94 -7.50
C ALA A 272 10.58 -0.15 -8.19
N GLN A 273 11.13 0.88 -7.52
CA GLN A 273 12.29 1.62 -8.03
C GLN A 273 13.55 0.74 -8.12
N SER A 274 13.74 -0.16 -7.16
CA SER A 274 14.88 -1.09 -7.15
C SER A 274 14.81 -2.09 -8.31
N TYR A 275 13.60 -2.51 -8.70
CA TYR A 275 13.36 -3.29 -9.92
C TYR A 275 13.31 -2.45 -11.21
N ARG A 276 13.48 -1.12 -11.12
CA ARG A 276 13.40 -0.18 -12.26
C ARG A 276 12.06 -0.23 -12.99
N MET A 277 10.97 -0.51 -12.27
CA MET A 277 9.63 -0.46 -12.82
C MET A 277 9.27 0.98 -13.22
N PRO A 278 8.64 1.21 -14.37
CA PRO A 278 8.02 2.49 -14.70
C PRO A 278 6.95 2.87 -13.65
N ILE A 279 7.06 4.09 -13.14
CA ILE A 279 6.12 4.67 -12.16
C ILE A 279 5.75 6.06 -12.64
N GLU A 280 4.46 6.34 -12.75
CA GLU A 280 3.94 7.69 -13.02
C GLU A 280 3.07 8.17 -11.86
N GLU A 281 3.20 9.45 -11.52
CA GLU A 281 2.45 10.12 -10.46
C GLU A 281 1.33 10.99 -11.04
N ILE A 282 0.08 10.69 -10.70
CA ILE A 282 -1.13 11.26 -11.30
C ILE A 282 -1.87 12.10 -10.27
N ALA A 283 -2.21 13.34 -10.60
CA ALA A 283 -3.01 14.20 -9.73
C ALA A 283 -4.46 13.69 -9.59
N VAL A 284 -4.87 13.41 -8.35
CA VAL A 284 -6.22 12.91 -8.00
C VAL A 284 -6.99 13.88 -7.13
N ASN A 285 -8.31 13.91 -7.29
CA ASN A 285 -9.22 14.65 -6.42
C ASN A 285 -9.30 13.93 -5.08
N TRP A 286 -8.81 14.61 -4.05
CA TRP A 286 -8.75 14.08 -2.69
C TRP A 286 -9.38 15.06 -1.71
N THR A 287 -10.23 14.55 -0.82
CA THR A 287 -10.86 15.32 0.25
C THR A 287 -10.58 14.70 1.60
N GLU A 288 -10.33 15.52 2.62
CA GLU A 288 -10.13 15.03 3.99
C GLU A 288 -11.44 14.48 4.56
N ILE A 289 -11.41 13.23 5.01
CA ILE A 289 -12.55 12.54 5.63
C ILE A 289 -12.24 12.35 7.12
N GLU A 290 -13.19 12.71 7.99
CA GLU A 290 -13.05 12.53 9.43
C GLU A 290 -13.01 11.03 9.82
N GLY A 291 -12.52 10.75 11.04
CA GLY A 291 -12.45 9.38 11.56
C GLY A 291 -11.16 8.60 11.24
N SER A 292 -10.09 9.31 10.85
CA SER A 292 -8.78 8.68 10.63
C SER A 292 -8.28 7.90 11.85
N LYS A 293 -7.83 6.66 11.62
CA LYS A 293 -7.26 5.78 12.65
C LYS A 293 -5.80 6.10 12.99
N LEU A 294 -5.19 7.07 12.29
CA LEU A 294 -3.82 7.52 12.55
C LEU A 294 -3.79 8.39 13.83
N THR A 295 -3.17 7.88 14.89
CA THR A 295 -2.97 8.66 16.12
C THR A 295 -1.80 9.66 15.93
N PRO A 296 -2.01 10.98 16.12
CA PRO A 296 -1.12 11.98 15.53
C PRO A 296 0.36 11.95 15.93
N PHE A 297 0.71 11.69 17.20
CA PHE A 297 2.12 11.77 17.61
C PHE A 297 2.86 10.43 17.48
N TRP A 298 2.29 9.38 18.07
CA TRP A 298 2.93 8.06 18.10
C TRP A 298 3.02 7.41 16.72
N SER A 299 1.99 7.60 15.88
CA SER A 299 2.02 7.07 14.50
C SER A 299 3.12 7.73 13.67
N TRP A 300 3.40 9.02 13.89
CA TRP A 300 4.46 9.74 13.19
C TRP A 300 5.85 9.27 13.59
N LEU A 301 6.12 9.12 14.89
CA LEU A 301 7.40 8.62 15.37
C LEU A 301 7.64 7.17 14.89
N GLN A 302 6.60 6.34 14.96
CA GLN A 302 6.64 4.99 14.43
C GLN A 302 6.96 4.99 12.93
N MET A 303 6.29 5.83 12.14
CA MET A 303 6.50 5.91 10.70
C MET A 303 7.93 6.36 10.34
N GLY A 304 8.46 7.38 11.03
CA GLY A 304 9.85 7.81 10.85
C GLY A 304 10.88 6.72 11.19
N ARG A 305 10.66 5.98 12.28
CA ARG A 305 11.47 4.81 12.64
C ARG A 305 11.38 3.71 11.57
N ASP A 306 10.17 3.40 11.11
CA ASP A 306 9.94 2.35 10.13
C ASP A 306 10.64 2.70 8.79
N LEU A 307 10.61 3.96 8.36
CA LEU A 307 11.38 4.43 7.19
C LEU A 307 12.89 4.21 7.31
N MET A 308 13.49 4.63 8.43
CA MET A 308 14.93 4.43 8.65
C MET A 308 15.28 2.94 8.65
N LEU A 309 14.42 2.11 9.27
CA LEU A 309 14.64 0.67 9.33
C LEU A 309 14.44 -0.02 7.97
N ILE A 310 13.49 0.42 7.14
CA ILE A 310 13.33 -0.06 5.77
C ILE A 310 14.64 0.14 5.01
N TRP A 311 15.13 1.39 4.97
CA TRP A 311 16.38 1.72 4.29
C TRP A 311 17.55 0.92 4.85
N PHE A 312 17.72 0.90 6.16
CA PHE A 312 18.87 0.26 6.79
C PHE A 312 18.88 -1.25 6.53
N ARG A 313 17.72 -1.94 6.59
CA ARG A 313 17.64 -3.38 6.34
C ARG A 313 17.95 -3.75 4.89
N TYR A 314 17.51 -2.96 3.92
CA TYR A 314 17.93 -3.15 2.53
C TYR A 314 19.41 -2.82 2.32
N ALA A 315 19.92 -1.75 2.94
CA ALA A 315 21.31 -1.30 2.80
C ALA A 315 22.33 -2.36 3.31
N ILE A 316 22.03 -3.05 4.41
CA ILE A 316 22.89 -4.10 4.97
C ILE A 316 22.63 -5.50 4.39
N GLY A 317 21.67 -5.62 3.46
CA GLY A 317 21.25 -6.88 2.85
C GLY A 317 20.53 -7.84 3.79
N ALA A 318 19.95 -7.32 4.89
CA ALA A 318 19.12 -8.08 5.81
C ALA A 318 17.76 -8.42 5.18
N TRP A 319 17.21 -7.50 4.38
CA TRP A 319 16.10 -7.75 3.46
C TRP A 319 16.61 -7.86 2.03
N GLN A 320 16.09 -8.82 1.28
CA GLN A 320 16.54 -9.13 -0.06
C GLN A 320 15.41 -9.04 -1.07
N LEU A 321 15.76 -8.55 -2.25
CA LEU A 321 14.88 -8.57 -3.41
C LEU A 321 15.07 -9.92 -4.11
N LYS A 322 13.96 -10.57 -4.47
CA LYS A 322 14.00 -11.81 -5.26
C LYS A 322 14.33 -11.43 -6.70
N ARG A 323 15.62 -11.44 -7.04
CA ARG A 323 16.06 -11.26 -8.42
C ARG A 323 15.63 -12.49 -9.21
N GLU A 324 14.77 -12.30 -10.21
CA GLU A 324 14.59 -13.32 -11.26
C GLU A 324 16.00 -13.58 -11.83
N HIS A 325 16.41 -14.85 -11.90
CA HIS A 325 17.71 -15.20 -12.45
C HIS A 325 17.76 -14.61 -13.87
N SER A 326 18.73 -13.73 -14.10
CA SER A 326 19.13 -13.33 -15.43
C SER A 326 19.63 -14.59 -16.14
N ASN A 327 18.82 -15.16 -17.03
CA ASN A 327 19.32 -16.02 -18.08
C ASN A 327 20.06 -15.18 -19.12
#